data_AF-A0ABD3WND3-F1
#
_entry.id   AF-A0ABD3WND3-F1
#
_cell.length_a   1.000
_cell.length_b   1.000
_cell.length_c   1.000
_cell.angle_alpha   90.00
_cell.angle_beta   90.00
_cell.angle_gamma   90.00
#
_symmetry.space_group_name_H-M   'P 1'
#
loop_
_entity.id
_entity.type
_entity.pdbx_description
1 polymer ?
#
loop_
_entity_poly.entity_id
_entity_poly.type
_entity_poly.pdbx_seq_one_letter_code
_entity_poly.pdbx_strand_id
1 'polypeptide(L)'
;MYKLLRKVFALPLLPAEDIPPSFEELQRRVNSEAVNVQSFLRYVEDTWIHNDIWTVDSWSVYGRSIRTNNDVEGWHNRLNRRVRKGNLPFYLLITLLYKEAR
;
A
#
# COMPACT_ATOMS: atom_id res chain seq x y z
N MET A 1 13.53 16.46 -3.18
CA MET A 1 13.09 15.07 -3.46
C MET A 1 12.91 14.22 -2.19
N TYR A 2 13.96 13.91 -1.42
CA TYR A 2 13.86 12.96 -0.29
C TYR A 2 12.81 13.31 0.79
N LYS A 3 12.68 14.59 1.13
CA LYS A 3 11.66 15.06 2.09
C LYS A 3 10.22 14.87 1.58
N LEU A 4 10.00 15.02 0.26
CA LEU A 4 8.68 14.82 -0.36
C LEU A 4 8.26 13.35 -0.28
N LEU A 5 9.16 12.45 -0.71
CA LEU A 5 8.92 11.00 -0.66
C LEU A 5 8.58 10.53 0.75
N ARG A 6 9.34 10.99 1.76
CA ARG A 6 9.05 10.66 3.16
C ARG A 6 7.67 11.12 3.61
N LYS A 7 7.22 12.31 3.19
CA LYS A 7 5.89 12.82 3.56
C LYS A 7 4.77 12.07 2.86
N VAL A 8 4.93 11.75 1.58
CA VAL A 8 3.96 10.95 0.83
C VAL A 8 3.85 9.53 1.41
N PHE A 9 4.96 8.88 1.74
CA PHE A 9 4.94 7.56 2.39
C PHE A 9 4.48 7.58 3.85
N ALA A 10 4.31 8.74 4.46
CA ALA A 10 3.72 8.89 5.79
C ALA A 10 2.21 9.10 5.75
N LEU A 11 1.60 9.36 4.59
CA LEU A 11 0.14 9.55 4.45
C LEU A 11 -0.68 8.40 5.04
N PRO A 12 -0.33 7.11 4.88
CA PRO A 12 -1.11 6.01 5.47
C PRO A 12 -1.23 6.08 7.00
N LEU A 13 -0.39 6.87 7.67
CA LEU A 13 -0.42 7.06 9.12
C LEU A 13 -1.43 8.12 9.57
N LEU A 14 -2.13 8.78 8.65
CA LEU A 14 -3.16 9.77 8.94
C LEU A 14 -4.57 9.14 8.89
N PRO A 15 -5.55 9.73 9.60
CA PRO A 15 -6.96 9.42 9.38
C PRO A 15 -7.31 9.49 7.88
N ALA A 16 -8.17 8.60 7.40
CA ALA A 16 -8.47 8.49 5.97
C ALA A 16 -9.01 9.80 5.38
N GLU A 17 -9.82 10.51 6.15
CA GLU A 17 -10.36 11.82 5.84
C GLU A 17 -9.29 12.92 5.69
N ASP A 18 -8.16 12.80 6.39
CA ASP A 18 -7.08 13.79 6.39
C ASP A 18 -6.04 13.55 5.29
N ILE A 19 -6.07 12.38 4.64
CA ILE A 19 -5.08 12.00 3.63
C ILE A 19 -5.19 12.83 2.35
N PRO A 20 -6.35 12.92 1.65
CA PRO A 20 -6.48 13.75 0.46
C PRO A 20 -6.09 15.21 0.70
N PRO A 21 -6.60 15.93 1.73
CA PRO A 21 -6.24 17.34 1.93
C PRO A 21 -4.76 17.51 2.31
N SER A 22 -4.17 16.53 3.03
CA SER A 22 -2.73 16.55 3.31
C SER A 22 -1.90 16.37 2.04
N PHE A 23 -2.33 15.51 1.12
CA PHE A 23 -1.65 15.31 -0.15
C PHE A 23 -1.73 16.53 -1.06
N GLU A 24 -2.91 17.17 -1.17
CA GLU A 24 -3.08 18.43 -1.90
C GLU A 24 -2.16 19.53 -1.35
N GLU A 25 -2.05 19.63 -0.02
CA GLU A 25 -1.13 20.58 0.61
C GLU A 25 0.34 20.28 0.30
N LEU A 26 0.71 18.99 0.20
CA LEU A 26 2.05 18.61 -0.26
C LEU A 26 2.29 19.04 -1.70
N GLN A 27 1.32 18.83 -2.60
CA GLN A 27 1.44 19.27 -4.00
C GLN A 27 1.62 20.78 -4.08
N ARG A 28 0.82 21.58 -3.35
CA ARG A 28 0.95 23.06 -3.32
C ARG A 28 2.32 23.54 -2.85
N ARG A 29 2.90 22.85 -1.85
CA ARG A 29 4.23 23.21 -1.30
C ARG A 29 5.39 22.80 -2.19
N VAL A 30 5.18 21.87 -3.12
CA VAL A 30 6.23 21.41 -4.03
C VAL A 30 6.35 22.41 -5.18
N ASN A 31 7.18 23.44 -4.95
CA ASN A 31 7.56 24.39 -5.99
C ASN A 31 8.70 23.83 -6.87
N SER A 32 8.41 22.76 -7.61
CA SER A 32 9.39 22.08 -8.45
C SER A 32 8.79 21.73 -9.80
N GLU A 33 9.32 22.34 -10.86
CA GLU A 33 8.97 22.04 -12.26
C GLU A 33 9.62 20.74 -12.79
N ALA A 34 10.45 20.09 -11.96
CA ALA A 34 11.11 18.85 -12.34
C ALA A 34 10.09 17.76 -12.73
N VAL A 35 10.17 17.31 -13.99
CA VAL A 35 9.22 16.36 -14.60
C VAL A 35 9.05 15.10 -13.76
N ASN A 36 10.13 14.55 -13.20
CA ASN A 36 10.08 13.35 -12.37
C ASN A 36 9.27 13.54 -11.07
N VAL A 37 9.29 14.74 -10.48
CA VAL A 37 8.50 15.06 -9.29
C VAL A 37 7.02 15.13 -9.65
N GLN A 38 6.69 15.80 -10.75
CA GLN A 38 5.32 15.95 -11.21
C GLN A 38 4.71 14.61 -11.63
N SER A 39 5.46 13.77 -12.36
CA SER A 39 5.02 12.42 -12.72
C SER A 39 4.80 11.54 -11.49
N PHE A 40 5.65 11.65 -10.48
CA PHE A 40 5.47 10.92 -9.22
C PHE A 40 4.21 11.35 -8.49
N LEU A 41 3.99 12.66 -8.33
CA LEU A 41 2.79 13.17 -7.65
C LEU A 41 1.51 12.78 -8.39
N ARG A 42 1.49 12.90 -9.72
CA ARG A 42 0.36 12.47 -10.54
C ARG A 42 0.08 10.98 -10.37
N TYR A 43 1.12 10.14 -10.42
CA TYR A 43 0.96 8.72 -10.18
C TYR A 43 0.32 8.43 -8.81
N VAL A 44 0.77 9.13 -7.75
CA VAL A 44 0.21 8.95 -6.41
C VAL A 44 -1.26 9.39 -6.35
N GLU A 45 -1.57 10.52 -6.96
CA GLU A 45 -2.92 11.06 -7.06
C GLU A 45 -3.88 10.09 -7.73
N ASP A 46 -3.55 9.65 -8.95
CA ASP A 46 -4.41 8.77 -9.76
C ASP A 46 -4.51 7.36 -9.17
N THR A 47 -3.43 6.85 -8.58
CA THR A 47 -3.37 5.45 -8.14
C THR A 47 -3.91 5.26 -6.73
N TRP A 48 -3.68 6.23 -5.83
CA TRP A 48 -3.91 6.04 -4.39
C TRP A 48 -4.91 7.03 -3.79
N ILE A 49 -5.04 8.23 -4.34
CA ILE A 49 -5.96 9.25 -3.80
C ILE A 49 -7.33 9.16 -4.49
N HIS A 50 -7.36 9.13 -5.82
CA HIS A 50 -8.58 9.14 -6.64
C HIS A 50 -8.87 7.78 -7.27
N ASN A 51 -8.76 6.71 -6.48
CA ASN A 51 -8.98 5.33 -6.95
C ASN A 51 -10.26 4.73 -6.36
N ASP A 52 -11.17 4.31 -7.24
CA ASP A 52 -12.45 3.71 -6.84
C ASP A 52 -12.33 2.25 -6.37
N ILE A 53 -11.25 1.55 -6.76
CA ILE A 53 -10.99 0.15 -6.40
C ILE A 53 -10.29 0.09 -5.04
N TRP A 54 -9.27 0.94 -4.85
CA TRP A 54 -8.45 1.00 -3.64
C TRP A 54 -8.62 2.36 -2.96
N THR A 55 -9.80 2.57 -2.38
CA THR A 55 -10.14 3.81 -1.67
C THR A 55 -9.17 4.07 -0.52
N VAL A 56 -9.07 5.33 -0.09
CA VAL A 56 -8.14 5.75 0.97
C VAL A 56 -8.31 4.92 2.26
N ASP A 57 -9.55 4.61 2.65
CA ASP A 57 -9.85 3.76 3.81
C ASP A 57 -9.28 2.34 3.72
N SER A 58 -9.07 1.81 2.51
CA SER A 58 -8.59 0.44 2.29
C SER A 58 -7.10 0.26 2.67
N TRP A 59 -6.32 1.35 2.64
CA TRP A 59 -4.88 1.31 2.87
C TRP A 59 -4.42 2.22 4.01
N SER A 60 -5.28 3.08 4.58
CA SER A 60 -4.96 3.78 5.81
C SER A 60 -4.71 2.78 6.96
N VAL A 61 -3.61 2.99 7.68
CA VAL A 61 -3.22 2.21 8.86
C VAL A 61 -3.33 3.02 10.15
N TYR A 62 -3.97 4.19 10.09
CA TYR A 62 -4.21 5.00 11.28
C TYR A 62 -5.02 4.24 12.33
N GLY A 63 -4.50 4.24 13.57
CA GLY A 63 -5.13 3.52 14.69
C GLY A 63 -5.12 1.99 14.57
N ARG A 64 -4.45 1.40 13.57
CA ARG A 64 -4.34 -0.06 13.44
C ARG A 64 -3.21 -0.59 14.33
N SER A 65 -3.54 -1.52 15.23
CA SER A 65 -2.59 -2.20 16.12
C SER A 65 -1.67 -3.16 15.37
N ILE A 66 -2.13 -3.69 14.24
CA ILE A 66 -1.35 -4.58 13.39
C ILE A 66 -1.12 -3.90 12.04
N ARG A 67 0.15 -3.91 11.60
CA ARG A 67 0.51 -3.45 10.26
C ARG A 67 0.11 -4.52 9.27
N THR A 68 -0.76 -4.17 8.33
CA THR A 68 -1.26 -5.05 7.26
C THR A 68 -0.12 -5.78 6.54
N ASN A 69 1.01 -5.11 6.34
CA ASN A 69 2.20 -5.72 5.74
C ASN A 69 2.76 -6.88 6.58
N ASN A 70 2.85 -6.73 7.90
CA ASN A 70 3.37 -7.78 8.77
C ASN A 70 2.44 -9.00 8.80
N ASP A 71 1.12 -8.78 8.76
CA ASP A 71 0.15 -9.86 8.69
C ASP A 71 0.23 -10.63 7.37
N VAL A 72 0.30 -9.90 6.25
CA VAL A 72 0.44 -10.48 4.91
C VAL A 72 1.77 -11.23 4.77
N GLU A 73 2.88 -10.63 5.22
CA GLU A 73 4.18 -11.29 5.26
C GLU A 73 4.17 -12.54 6.14
N GLY A 74 3.53 -12.46 7.31
CA GLY A 74 3.35 -13.61 8.20
C GLY A 74 2.57 -14.74 7.54
N TRP A 75 1.47 -14.41 6.87
CA TRP A 75 0.65 -15.36 6.12
C TRP A 75 1.41 -15.99 4.94
N HIS A 76 2.09 -15.18 4.12
CA HIS A 76 2.95 -15.66 3.04
C HIS A 76 4.06 -16.58 3.54
N ASN A 77 4.70 -16.22 4.65
CA ASN A 77 5.77 -17.03 5.24
C ASN A 77 5.27 -18.40 5.71
N ARG A 78 4.07 -18.47 6.32
CA ARG A 78 3.47 -19.76 6.71
C ARG A 78 3.13 -20.61 5.49
N LEU A 79 2.55 -20.00 4.45
CA LEU A 79 2.23 -20.69 3.20
C LEU A 79 3.50 -21.24 2.54
N ASN A 80 4.54 -20.42 2.37
CA ASN A 80 5.81 -20.83 1.78
C ASN A 80 6.49 -21.96 2.57
N ARG A 81 6.43 -21.91 3.91
CA ARG A 81 6.94 -22.99 4.78
C ARG A 81 6.20 -24.32 4.61
N ARG A 82 4.92 -24.30 4.23
CA ARG A 82 4.11 -25.49 3.93
C ARG A 82 4.39 -26.04 2.53
N VAL A 83 4.57 -25.17 1.54
CA VAL A 83 4.81 -25.55 0.14
C VAL A 83 6.21 -26.16 -0.05
N ARG A 84 7.25 -25.55 0.54
CA ARG A 84 8.68 -25.96 0.45
C ARG A 84 9.22 -26.26 -0.96
N LYS A 85 8.53 -25.82 -2.02
CA LYS A 85 8.84 -26.12 -3.42
C LYS A 85 8.48 -24.92 -4.30
N GLY A 86 9.32 -24.63 -5.29
CA GLY A 86 8.96 -23.71 -6.38
C GLY A 86 7.98 -24.37 -7.36
N ASN A 87 7.23 -23.56 -8.11
CA ASN A 87 6.35 -23.99 -9.20
C ASN A 87 5.26 -24.99 -8.76
N LEU A 88 4.42 -24.56 -7.82
CA LEU A 88 3.28 -25.36 -7.35
C LEU A 88 2.16 -25.37 -8.41
N PRO A 89 1.68 -26.56 -8.83
CA PRO A 89 0.47 -26.66 -9.66
C PRO A 89 -0.73 -25.93 -9.03
N PHE A 90 -1.53 -25.26 -9.85
CA PHE A 90 -2.60 -24.38 -9.39
C PHE A 90 -3.63 -25.08 -8.48
N TYR A 91 -4.00 -26.33 -8.77
CA TYR A 91 -4.94 -27.10 -7.94
C TYR A 91 -4.40 -27.38 -6.52
N LEU A 92 -3.08 -27.55 -6.37
CA LEU A 92 -2.43 -27.68 -5.07
C LEU A 92 -2.39 -26.34 -4.34
N LEU A 93 -2.16 -25.25 -5.07
CA LEU A 93 -2.21 -23.90 -4.50
C LEU A 93 -3.60 -23.61 -3.90
N ILE A 94 -4.68 -23.85 -4.65
CA ILE A 94 -6.06 -23.67 -4.15
C ILE A 94 -6.27 -24.45 -2.85
N THR A 95 -5.83 -25.70 -2.81
CA THR A 95 -5.98 -26.56 -1.62
C THR A 95 -5.23 -26.01 -0.41
N LEU A 96 -4.02 -25.46 -0.61
CA LEU A 96 -3.23 -24.88 0.46
C LEU A 96 -3.79 -23.54 0.93
N LEU A 97 -4.28 -22.71 0.01
CA LEU A 97 -4.98 -21.46 0.33
C LEU A 97 -6.22 -21.73 1.19
N TYR A 98 -7.04 -22.71 0.81
CA TYR A 98 -8.21 -23.12 1.60
C TYR A 98 -7.83 -23.57 3.02
N LYS A 99 -6.73 -24.30 3.16
CA LYS A 99 -6.21 -24.76 4.48
C LYS A 99 -5.57 -23.65 5.31
N GLU A 100 -5.15 -22.54 4.71
CA GLU A 100 -4.57 -21.39 5.42
C GLU A 100 -5.64 -20.36 5.81
N ALA A 101 -6.75 -20.29 5.05
CA ALA A 101 -7.88 -19.41 5.35
C ALA A 101 -8.81 -19.95 6.46
N ARG A 102 -8.62 -21.21 6.87
CA ARG A 102 -9.38 -21.88 7.93
C ARG A 102 -8.62 -21.87 9.25
#